data_AF-A0A0D2QC28-F1
#
_entry.id   AF-A0A0D2QC28-F1
#
_cell.length_a   1.000
_cell.length_b   1.000
_cell.length_c   1.000
_cell.angle_alpha   90.00
_cell.angle_beta   90.00
_cell.angle_gamma   90.00
#
_symmetry.space_group_name_H-M   'P 1'
#
loop_
_entity.id
_entity.type
_entity.pdbx_description
1 polymer ?
#
loop_
_entity_poly.entity_id
_entity_poly.type
_entity_poly.pdbx_seq_one_letter_code
_entity_poly.pdbx_strand_id
1 'polypeptide(L)'
;RTQIAHPYARLFAKKDEVKRRKIWNHALEKSIFDPTQLSSIGAPQRRKIYTASLEAHIDRLHAQLLDLGWWPVAFETLDPFKGLNSKTAKSMVSGLQHDASVSKLKLLEMERA
;
A
#
# COMPACT_ATOMS: atom_id res chain seq x y z
N ARG A 1 39.47 15.68 -14.21
CA ARG A 1 38.77 14.49 -13.64
C ARG A 1 37.33 14.91 -13.37
N THR A 2 36.41 14.62 -14.28
CA THR A 2 34.98 14.91 -14.10
C THR A 2 34.47 14.02 -12.97
N GLN A 3 34.11 14.61 -11.83
CA GLN A 3 33.42 13.92 -10.76
C GLN A 3 32.01 13.62 -11.28
N ILE A 4 31.78 12.40 -11.77
CA ILE A 4 30.43 11.95 -12.10
C ILE A 4 29.73 11.76 -10.75
N ALA A 5 28.93 12.76 -10.37
CA ALA A 5 28.06 12.66 -9.21
C ALA A 5 27.16 11.42 -9.40
N HIS A 6 27.00 10.62 -8.35
CA HIS A 6 26.19 9.40 -8.42
C HIS A 6 24.79 9.76 -8.95
N PRO A 7 24.20 8.99 -9.90
CA PRO A 7 22.96 9.35 -10.59
C PRO A 7 21.76 9.59 -9.66
N TYR A 8 21.83 9.11 -8.42
CA TYR A 8 20.80 9.29 -7.38
C TYR A 8 21.24 10.17 -6.20
N ALA A 9 22.33 10.94 -6.31
CA ALA A 9 22.90 11.71 -5.21
C ALA A 9 21.89 12.65 -4.52
N ARG A 10 20.92 13.20 -5.27
CA ARG A 10 19.84 14.06 -4.76
C ARG A 10 18.83 13.33 -3.87
N LEU A 11 18.60 12.02 -4.09
CA LEU A 11 17.72 11.21 -3.24
C LEU A 11 18.34 10.99 -1.87
N PHE A 12 19.66 10.83 -1.80
CA PHE A 12 20.40 10.67 -0.54
C PHE A 12 20.50 11.98 0.25
N ALA A 13 20.54 13.13 -0.42
CA ALA A 13 20.58 14.45 0.23
C ALA A 13 19.26 14.81 0.97
N LYS A 14 18.13 14.17 0.64
CA LYS A 14 16.83 14.40 1.28
C LYS A 14 16.55 13.55 2.53
N LYS A 15 17.52 12.76 2.99
CA LYS A 15 17.32 11.79 4.08
C LYS A 15 17.01 12.44 5.44
N ASP A 16 17.27 13.74 5.60
CA ASP A 16 17.04 14.51 6.84
C ASP A 16 15.64 15.15 6.95
N GLU A 17 14.72 14.90 6.01
CA GLU A 17 13.32 15.34 6.20
C GLU A 17 12.66 14.56 7.34
N VAL A 18 12.28 15.29 8.39
CA VAL A 18 11.48 14.80 9.52
C VAL A 18 10.30 13.98 9.00
N LYS A 19 10.23 12.71 9.41
CA LYS A 19 9.16 11.76 9.03
C LYS A 19 7.79 12.32 9.40
N ARG A 20 7.18 13.11 8.50
CA ARG A 20 5.79 13.55 8.67
C ARG A 20 4.91 12.31 8.54
N ARG A 21 4.01 12.12 9.49
CA ARG A 21 2.97 11.08 9.37
C ARG A 21 2.18 11.37 8.11
N LYS A 22 2.22 10.45 7.14
CA LYS A 22 1.41 10.53 5.93
C LYS A 22 -0.05 10.53 6.36
N ILE A 23 -0.77 11.59 5.99
CA ILE A 23 -2.21 11.69 6.25
C ILE A 23 -2.86 10.51 5.53
N TRP A 24 -3.67 9.75 6.26
CA TRP A 24 -4.41 8.65 5.68
C TRP A 24 -5.40 9.25 4.68
N ASN A 25 -5.19 8.98 3.39
CA ASN A 25 -6.12 9.35 2.35
C ASN A 25 -7.20 8.27 2.27
N HIS A 26 -8.37 8.52 2.87
CA HIS A 26 -9.53 7.65 2.76
C HIS A 26 -10.29 7.97 1.46
N ALA A 27 -9.64 7.76 0.32
CA ALA A 27 -10.19 8.13 -0.99
C ALA A 27 -11.59 7.52 -1.24
N LEU A 28 -11.85 6.35 -0.67
CA LEU A 28 -13.11 5.61 -0.81
C LEU A 28 -14.09 5.83 0.36
N GLU A 29 -13.79 6.74 1.30
CA GLU A 29 -14.68 6.97 2.47
C GLU A 29 -16.08 7.37 2.00
N LYS A 30 -16.17 8.20 0.97
CA LYS A 30 -17.45 8.65 0.38
C LYS A 30 -18.21 7.55 -0.38
N SER A 31 -17.55 6.44 -0.70
CA SER A 31 -18.19 5.27 -1.33
C SER A 31 -18.70 4.27 -0.31
N ILE A 32 -18.21 4.35 0.94
CA ILE A 32 -18.56 3.42 2.03
C ILE A 32 -19.54 4.07 3.01
N PHE A 33 -19.41 5.38 3.25
CA PHE A 33 -20.22 6.12 4.21
C PHE A 33 -21.05 7.20 3.53
N ASP A 34 -22.30 7.31 3.97
CA ASP A 34 -23.17 8.43 3.68
C ASP A 34 -22.69 9.71 4.41
N PRO A 35 -22.97 10.94 3.92
CA PRO A 35 -22.56 12.17 4.60
C PRO A 35 -23.05 12.27 6.06
N THR A 36 -24.20 11.69 6.37
CA THR A 36 -24.72 11.62 7.75
C THR A 36 -23.83 10.74 8.64
N GLN A 37 -23.36 9.62 8.12
CA GLN A 37 -22.47 8.68 8.81
C GLN A 37 -21.06 9.24 8.98
N LEU A 38 -20.55 9.99 7.99
CA LEU A 38 -19.26 10.69 8.10
C LEU A 38 -19.25 11.71 9.24
N SER A 39 -20.39 12.38 9.45
CA SER A 39 -20.55 13.42 10.47
C SER A 39 -20.85 12.83 11.85
N SER A 40 -21.57 11.70 11.91
CA SER A 40 -22.01 11.07 13.17
C SER A 40 -20.99 10.09 13.76
N ILE A 41 -20.32 9.28 12.92
CA ILE A 41 -19.40 8.25 13.40
C ILE A 41 -18.01 8.86 13.62
N GLY A 42 -17.42 8.66 14.78
CA GLY A 42 -16.06 9.14 15.08
C GLY A 42 -14.98 8.51 14.19
N ALA A 43 -13.93 9.28 13.88
CA ALA A 43 -12.83 8.85 13.01
C ALA A 43 -12.18 7.49 13.37
N PRO A 44 -11.95 7.12 14.65
CA PRO A 44 -11.41 5.80 15.00
C PRO A 44 -12.31 4.64 14.53
N GLN A 45 -13.61 4.78 14.71
CA GLN A 45 -14.59 3.76 14.33
C GLN A 45 -14.77 3.71 12.81
N ARG A 46 -14.79 4.87 12.14
CA ARG A 46 -14.82 4.93 10.66
C ARG A 46 -13.63 4.22 10.04
N ARG A 47 -12.41 4.40 10.59
CA ARG A 47 -11.23 3.67 10.11
C ARG A 47 -11.39 2.15 10.19
N LYS A 48 -11.95 1.64 11.29
CA LYS A 48 -12.19 0.20 11.47
C LYS A 48 -13.20 -0.32 10.43
N ILE A 49 -14.32 0.37 10.25
CA ILE A 49 -15.35 0.00 9.28
C ILE A 49 -14.81 0.10 7.85
N TYR A 50 -14.06 1.16 7.54
CA TYR A 50 -13.42 1.37 6.24
C TYR A 50 -12.52 0.19 5.87
N THR A 51 -11.59 -0.18 6.76
CA THR A 51 -10.68 -1.31 6.51
C THR A 51 -11.45 -2.62 6.34
N ALA A 52 -12.38 -2.92 7.24
CA ALA A 52 -13.18 -4.15 7.15
C ALA A 52 -14.02 -4.22 5.86
N SER A 53 -14.56 -3.08 5.40
CA SER A 53 -15.35 -3.02 4.16
C SER A 53 -14.47 -3.26 2.93
N LEU A 54 -13.24 -2.74 2.91
CA LEU A 54 -12.29 -3.01 1.84
C LEU A 54 -11.81 -4.46 1.82
N GLU A 55 -11.52 -5.03 2.99
CA GLU A 55 -11.13 -6.45 3.13
C GLU A 55 -12.25 -7.36 2.59
N ALA A 56 -13.50 -7.13 3.02
CA ALA A 56 -14.64 -7.89 2.53
C ALA A 56 -14.87 -7.72 1.01
N HIS A 57 -14.57 -6.55 0.44
CA HIS A 57 -14.66 -6.35 -1.00
C HIS A 57 -13.59 -7.14 -1.77
N ILE A 58 -12.35 -7.16 -1.26
CA ILE A 58 -11.27 -7.98 -1.83
C ILE A 58 -11.63 -9.46 -1.78
N ASP A 59 -12.17 -9.94 -0.66
CA ASP A 59 -12.59 -11.35 -0.53
C ASP A 59 -13.68 -11.71 -1.57
N ARG A 60 -14.65 -10.81 -1.80
CA ARG A 60 -15.67 -10.99 -2.85
C ARG A 60 -15.05 -11.04 -4.24
N LEU A 61 -14.10 -10.15 -4.55
CA LEU A 61 -13.40 -10.17 -5.83
C LEU A 61 -12.63 -11.47 -6.00
N HIS A 62 -11.91 -11.94 -4.98
CA HIS A 62 -11.22 -13.22 -5.04
C HIS A 62 -12.17 -14.39 -5.29
N ALA A 63 -13.33 -14.41 -4.62
CA ALA A 63 -14.35 -15.43 -4.87
C ALA A 63 -14.86 -15.40 -6.33
N GLN A 64 -15.16 -14.21 -6.85
CA GLN A 64 -15.58 -14.04 -8.25
C GLN A 64 -14.52 -14.49 -9.25
N LEU A 65 -13.25 -14.16 -9.00
CA LEU A 65 -12.15 -14.59 -9.85
C LEU A 65 -11.97 -16.11 -9.80
N LEU A 66 -12.12 -16.71 -8.62
CA LEU A 66 -12.05 -18.15 -8.45
C LEU A 66 -13.18 -18.88 -9.20
N ASP A 67 -14.41 -18.36 -9.15
CA ASP A 67 -15.55 -18.90 -9.89
C ASP A 67 -15.33 -18.87 -11.41
N LEU A 68 -14.60 -17.86 -11.90
CA LEU A 68 -14.18 -17.73 -13.29
C LEU A 68 -12.97 -18.61 -13.65
N GLY A 69 -12.43 -19.36 -12.69
CA GLY A 69 -11.24 -20.17 -12.88
C GLY A 69 -9.94 -19.36 -13.00
N TRP A 70 -9.93 -18.13 -12.48
CA TRP A 70 -8.79 -17.22 -12.59
C TRP A 70 -8.11 -16.99 -11.24
N TRP A 71 -6.87 -17.46 -11.12
CA TRP A 71 -5.98 -17.17 -10.00
C TRP A 71 -4.58 -16.80 -10.53
N PRO A 72 -4.12 -15.55 -10.35
CA PRO A 72 -2.81 -15.12 -10.85
C PRO A 72 -1.63 -15.83 -10.19
N VAL A 73 -1.86 -16.42 -9.01
CA VAL A 73 -0.86 -17.08 -8.17
C VAL A 73 -1.36 -18.48 -7.86
N ALA A 74 -0.55 -19.49 -8.15
CA ALA A 74 -0.90 -20.89 -7.94
C ALA A 74 -1.01 -21.23 -6.44
N PHE A 75 -1.98 -22.05 -6.05
CA PHE A 75 -2.28 -22.32 -4.63
C PHE A 75 -1.10 -22.96 -3.88
N GLU A 76 -0.31 -23.77 -4.56
CA GLU A 76 0.88 -24.43 -4.03
C GLU A 76 1.93 -23.41 -3.57
N THR A 77 2.00 -22.26 -4.24
CA THR A 77 2.90 -21.17 -3.85
C THR A 77 2.41 -20.39 -2.64
N LEU A 78 1.12 -20.54 -2.28
CA LEU A 78 0.50 -19.92 -1.10
C LEU A 78 0.66 -20.77 0.16
N ASP A 79 0.92 -22.08 0.03
CA ASP A 79 1.06 -23.00 1.16
C ASP A 79 2.06 -22.54 2.24
N PRO A 80 3.26 -22.01 1.90
CA PRO A 80 4.21 -21.52 2.89
C PRO A 80 3.71 -20.32 3.71
N PHE A 81 2.69 -19.62 3.22
CA PHE A 81 2.14 -18.42 3.86
C PHE A 81 0.89 -18.72 4.70
N LYS A 82 0.44 -19.97 4.77
CA LYS A 82 -0.65 -20.38 5.66
C LYS A 82 -0.26 -20.10 7.11
N GLY A 83 -1.13 -19.42 7.85
CA GLY A 83 -0.86 -19.03 9.24
C GLY A 83 0.02 -17.79 9.40
N LEU A 84 0.34 -17.06 8.32
CA LEU A 84 1.05 -15.79 8.41
C LEU A 84 0.27 -14.79 9.28
N ASN A 85 0.86 -14.37 10.40
CA ASN A 85 0.22 -13.41 11.29
C ASN A 85 0.20 -12.00 10.67
N SER A 86 -0.78 -11.18 11.09
CA SER A 86 -0.97 -9.85 10.53
C SER A 86 0.20 -8.90 10.79
N LYS A 87 1.01 -9.11 11.83
CA LYS A 87 2.19 -8.27 12.13
C LYS A 87 3.29 -8.51 11.09
N THR A 88 3.60 -9.77 10.78
CA THR A 88 4.59 -10.15 9.78
C THR A 88 4.14 -9.70 8.39
N ALA A 89 2.87 -9.96 8.03
CA ALA A 89 2.31 -9.52 6.75
C ALA A 89 2.45 -8.00 6.55
N LYS A 90 2.08 -7.19 7.57
CA LYS A 90 2.24 -5.73 7.53
C LYS A 90 3.70 -5.31 7.37
N SER A 91 4.63 -5.98 8.04
CA SER A 91 6.06 -5.69 7.91
C SER A 91 6.57 -5.95 6.49
N MET A 92 6.18 -7.09 5.90
CA MET A 92 6.56 -7.45 4.53
C MET A 92 6.01 -6.44 3.52
N VAL A 93 4.72 -6.09 3.62
CA VAL A 93 4.09 -5.10 2.74
C VAL A 93 4.72 -3.71 2.92
N SER A 94 5.09 -3.33 4.14
CA SER A 94 5.78 -2.06 4.40
C SER A 94 7.17 -2.02 3.75
N GLY A 95 7.91 -3.13 3.77
CA GLY A 95 9.19 -3.24 3.07
C GLY A 95 9.03 -3.09 1.56
N LEU A 96 8.11 -3.87 0.98
CA LEU A 96 7.77 -3.78 -0.45
C LEU A 96 7.35 -2.38 -0.88
N GLN A 97 6.52 -1.70 -0.08
CA GLN A 97 6.09 -0.33 -0.37
C GLN A 97 7.27 0.65 -0.35
N HIS A 98 8.19 0.48 0.61
CA HIS A 98 9.41 1.28 0.66
C HIS A 98 10.25 1.09 -0.60
N ASP A 99 10.52 -0.17 -0.96
CA ASP A 99 11.32 -0.53 -2.12
C ASP A 99 10.70 -0.01 -3.43
N ALA A 100 9.38 -0.18 -3.60
CA ALA A 100 8.65 0.35 -4.74
C ALA A 100 8.71 1.89 -4.81
N SER A 101 8.61 2.57 -3.67
CA SER A 101 8.73 4.03 -3.60
C SER A 101 10.13 4.50 -3.99
N VAL A 102 11.18 3.81 -3.54
CA VAL A 102 12.56 4.13 -3.89
C VAL A 102 12.80 3.88 -5.38
N SER A 103 12.34 2.77 -5.92
CA SER A 103 12.44 2.44 -7.35
C SER A 103 11.73 3.48 -8.23
N LYS A 104 10.53 3.92 -7.83
CA LYS A 104 9.81 4.99 -8.52
C LYS A 104 10.60 6.31 -8.54
N LEU A 105 11.22 6.68 -7.42
CA LEU A 105 12.04 7.89 -7.36
C LEU A 105 13.28 7.79 -8.26
N LYS A 106 13.91 6.62 -8.32
CA LYS A 106 15.04 6.37 -9.23
C LYS A 106 14.62 6.49 -10.70
N LEU A 107 13.48 5.91 -11.09
CA LEU A 107 12.93 6.04 -12.44
C LEU A 107 12.70 7.50 -12.83
N LEU A 108 12.05 8.29 -11.96
CA LEU A 108 11.82 9.71 -12.21
C LEU A 108 13.11 10.52 -12.34
N GLU A 109 14.18 10.16 -11.63
CA GLU A 109 15.48 10.82 -11.80
C GLU A 109 16.16 10.41 -13.11
N MET A 110 15.99 9.18 -13.58
CA MET A 110 16.49 8.76 -14.90
C MET A 110 15.74 9.43 -16.04
N GLU A 111 14.41 9.60 -15.94
CA GLU A 111 13.60 10.30 -16.95
C GLU A 111 13.89 11.81 -17.06
N ARG A 112 14.59 12.38 -16.07
CA ARG A 112 14.98 13.80 -16.04
C ARG A 112 16.33 14.09 -16.68
N ALA A 113 17.16 13.08 -16.89
CA ALA A 113 18.49 13.19 -17.51
C ALA A 113 18.40 13.09 -19.03
#